data_AF-A0A7S0YBC6-F1
#
_entry.id   AF-A0A7S0YBC6-F1
#
_cell.length_a   1.000
_cell.length_b   1.000
_cell.length_c   1.000
_cell.angle_alpha   90.00
_cell.angle_beta   90.00
_cell.angle_gamma   90.00
#
_symmetry.space_group_name_H-M   'P 1'
#
loop_
_entity.id
_entity.type
_entity.pdbx_description
1 polymer ?
#
loop_
_entity_poly.entity_id
_entity_poly.type
_entity_poly.pdbx_seq_one_letter_code
_entity_poly.pdbx_strand_id
1 'polypeptide(L)'
;EYFVTAPPSVTPERFYALSKQSQADSVWKALFLERSPISEACRGVITTCVALGLSKEIRNRDLEAIRDFYRQFRNRGQEGAEAFSKTVFAQAGIDYAVMTNIPFEPNEIQHWRPKKEYSKSFRSACRVDPLLAGNKEAVETALRASGYETTLQGARQFLHDWCDTMKPEYLMASTPHDFVLPEDRGTTGNVEKTGVNEEAMKEP
;
A
#
# COMPACT_ATOMS: atom_id res chain seq x y z
N GLU A 1 28.94 16.05 10.10
CA GLU A 1 29.25 14.60 10.12
C GLU A 1 28.34 13.75 11.00
N TYR A 2 27.83 14.24 12.13
CA TYR A 2 27.09 13.41 13.12
C TYR A 2 25.69 12.89 12.73
N PHE A 3 25.15 13.23 11.56
CA PHE A 3 23.81 12.77 11.11
C PHE A 3 23.84 11.97 9.80
N VAL A 4 25.03 11.70 9.26
CA VAL A 4 25.17 10.97 7.99
C VAL A 4 25.39 9.49 8.32
N THR A 5 24.36 8.68 8.09
CA THR A 5 24.38 7.23 8.39
C THR A 5 24.96 6.39 7.27
N ALA A 6 24.94 6.89 6.03
CA ALA A 6 25.50 6.24 4.85
C ALA A 6 26.79 6.96 4.39
N PRO A 7 27.86 6.25 4.01
CA PRO A 7 29.05 6.88 3.44
C PRO A 7 28.69 7.79 2.25
N PRO A 8 29.41 8.90 2.00
CA PRO A 8 29.14 9.80 0.87
C PRO A 8 29.13 9.12 -0.50
N SER A 9 29.76 7.94 -0.62
CA SER A 9 29.79 7.11 -1.83
C SER A 9 28.48 6.34 -2.11
N VAL A 10 27.53 6.32 -1.16
CA VAL A 10 26.21 5.70 -1.30
C VAL A 10 25.19 6.79 -1.61
N THR A 11 24.92 6.99 -2.90
CA THR A 11 23.84 7.88 -3.34
C THR A 11 22.49 7.14 -3.37
N PRO A 12 21.34 7.85 -3.32
CA PRO A 12 20.03 7.23 -3.46
C PRO A 12 19.91 6.36 -4.71
N GLU A 13 20.38 6.84 -5.85
CA GLU A 13 20.31 6.13 -7.14
C GLU A 13 21.07 4.82 -7.07
N ARG A 14 22.30 4.87 -6.51
CA ARG A 14 23.13 3.68 -6.34
C ARG A 14 22.49 2.69 -5.37
N PHE A 15 21.89 3.16 -4.29
CA PHE A 15 21.20 2.31 -3.32
C PHE A 15 19.97 1.63 -3.95
N TYR A 16 19.14 2.39 -4.65
CA TYR A 16 17.92 1.85 -5.27
C TYR A 16 18.20 0.93 -6.46
N ALA A 17 19.38 1.02 -7.09
CA ALA A 17 19.83 0.07 -8.10
C ALA A 17 20.23 -1.30 -7.54
N LEU A 18 20.47 -1.43 -6.23
CA LEU A 18 20.80 -2.70 -5.60
C LEU A 18 19.57 -3.62 -5.50
N SER A 19 19.81 -4.93 -5.40
CA SER A 19 18.76 -5.88 -5.03
C SER A 19 18.17 -5.55 -3.65
N LYS A 20 16.90 -5.93 -3.39
CA LYS A 20 16.29 -5.73 -2.06
C LYS A 20 17.07 -6.40 -0.93
N GLN A 21 17.69 -7.55 -1.19
CA GLN A 21 18.55 -8.22 -0.22
C GLN A 21 19.79 -7.39 0.10
N SER A 22 20.48 -6.88 -0.92
CA SER A 22 21.66 -6.04 -0.76
C SER A 22 21.35 -4.67 -0.12
N GLN A 23 20.18 -4.09 -0.42
CA GLN A 23 19.65 -2.92 0.29
C GLN A 23 19.50 -3.23 1.79
N ALA A 24 18.86 -4.36 2.13
CA ALA A 24 18.67 -4.78 3.51
C ALA A 24 20.00 -5.07 4.24
N ASP A 25 20.97 -5.73 3.59
CA ASP A 25 22.31 -5.96 4.15
C ASP A 25 23.00 -4.64 4.49
N SER A 26 22.92 -3.68 3.58
CA SER A 26 23.51 -2.34 3.76
C SER A 26 22.86 -1.59 4.91
N VAL A 27 21.52 -1.62 4.99
CA VAL A 27 20.75 -1.00 6.09
C VAL A 27 21.05 -1.68 7.42
N TRP A 28 21.07 -3.01 7.47
CA TRP A 28 21.38 -3.78 8.68
C TRP A 28 22.78 -3.46 9.20
N LYS A 29 23.78 -3.51 8.31
CA LYS A 29 25.16 -3.16 8.66
C LYS A 29 25.24 -1.75 9.22
N ALA A 30 24.69 -0.78 8.49
CA ALA A 30 24.83 0.62 8.85
C ALA A 30 24.06 0.98 10.13
N LEU A 31 22.82 0.50 10.31
CA LEU A 31 21.91 0.98 11.35
C LEU A 31 21.78 0.06 12.57
N PHE A 32 22.22 -1.20 12.48
CA PHE A 32 22.09 -2.18 13.56
C PHE A 32 23.43 -2.75 14.05
N LEU A 33 24.47 -2.77 13.19
CA LEU A 33 25.79 -3.30 13.56
C LEU A 33 26.80 -2.20 13.90
N GLU A 34 26.94 -1.23 13.00
CA GLU A 34 27.90 -0.12 13.15
C GLU A 34 27.43 0.95 14.13
N ARG A 35 26.12 1.02 14.39
CA ARG A 35 25.51 1.92 15.38
C ARG A 35 24.46 1.17 16.19
N SER A 36 24.15 1.71 17.36
CA SER A 36 23.06 1.21 18.18
C SER A 36 21.71 1.56 17.54
N PRO A 37 20.78 0.60 17.38
CA PRO A 37 19.50 0.78 16.68
C PRO A 37 18.46 1.50 17.56
N ILE A 38 18.74 2.75 17.95
CA ILE A 38 17.93 3.51 18.91
C ILE A 38 16.81 4.35 18.29
N SER A 39 16.82 4.56 16.96
CA SER A 39 15.74 5.26 16.29
C SER A 39 14.46 4.43 16.32
N GLU A 40 13.30 5.08 16.34
CA GLU A 40 12.01 4.38 16.44
C GLU A 40 11.82 3.35 15.31
N ALA A 41 12.21 3.70 14.08
CA ALA A 41 12.16 2.77 12.95
C ALA A 41 13.03 1.53 13.16
N CYS A 42 14.24 1.66 13.73
CA CYS A 42 15.11 0.51 14.00
C CYS A 42 14.60 -0.32 15.18
N ARG A 43 14.12 0.35 16.24
CA ARG A 43 13.50 -0.29 17.39
C ARG A 43 12.28 -1.11 16.97
N GLY A 44 11.44 -0.60 16.06
CA GLY A 44 10.28 -1.30 15.53
C GLY A 44 10.64 -2.64 14.87
N VAL A 45 11.75 -2.70 14.11
CA VAL A 45 12.24 -3.96 13.51
C VAL A 45 12.61 -4.97 14.60
N ILE A 46 13.31 -4.54 15.64
CA ILE A 46 13.69 -5.40 16.77
C ILE A 46 12.46 -5.90 17.53
N THR A 47 11.53 -4.99 17.88
CA THR A 47 10.28 -5.32 18.55
C THR A 47 9.48 -6.35 17.76
N THR A 48 9.38 -6.16 16.44
CA THR A 48 8.69 -7.11 15.55
C THR A 48 9.35 -8.49 15.59
N CYS A 49 10.66 -8.56 15.44
CA CYS A 49 11.38 -9.84 15.48
C CYS A 49 11.24 -10.53 16.85
N VAL A 50 11.34 -9.78 17.95
CA VAL A 50 11.15 -10.32 19.31
C VAL A 50 9.74 -10.87 19.49
N ALA A 51 8.70 -10.15 19.07
CA ALA A 51 7.31 -10.59 19.14
C ALA A 51 7.04 -11.86 18.30
N LEU A 52 7.76 -12.02 17.19
CA LEU A 52 7.73 -13.24 16.36
C LEU A 52 8.57 -14.39 16.91
N GLY A 53 9.16 -14.25 18.10
CA GLY A 53 9.97 -15.29 18.74
C GLY A 53 11.44 -15.30 18.34
N LEU A 54 11.91 -14.36 17.51
CA LEU A 54 13.28 -14.29 16.98
C LEU A 54 14.27 -13.57 17.91
N SER A 55 14.04 -13.64 19.22
CA SER A 55 14.87 -12.94 20.21
C SER A 55 16.32 -13.42 20.20
N LYS A 56 16.54 -14.71 19.90
CA LYS A 56 17.88 -15.30 19.85
C LYS A 56 18.65 -14.78 18.64
N GLU A 57 18.01 -14.74 17.48
CA GLU A 57 18.56 -14.32 16.20
C GLU A 57 18.93 -12.83 16.25
N ILE A 58 18.07 -12.00 16.85
CA ILE A 58 18.36 -10.58 17.09
C ILE A 58 19.58 -10.41 18.02
N ARG A 59 19.65 -11.14 19.14
CA ARG A 59 20.80 -11.07 20.06
C ARG A 59 22.11 -11.49 19.36
N ASN A 60 22.03 -12.50 18.51
CA ASN A 60 23.17 -12.99 17.73
C ASN A 60 23.48 -12.12 16.50
N ARG A 61 22.64 -11.13 16.20
CA ARG A 61 22.72 -10.26 15.02
C ARG A 61 22.70 -11.04 13.70
N ASP A 62 21.98 -12.16 13.69
CA ASP A 62 21.94 -13.13 12.59
C ASP A 62 20.80 -12.80 11.63
N LEU A 63 21.09 -11.95 10.64
CA LEU A 63 20.12 -11.54 9.63
C LEU A 63 19.68 -12.71 8.73
N GLU A 64 20.55 -13.70 8.53
CA GLU A 64 20.23 -14.82 7.63
C GLU A 64 19.25 -15.78 8.29
N ALA A 65 19.42 -16.08 9.59
CA ALA A 65 18.44 -16.85 10.34
C ALA A 65 17.06 -16.16 10.41
N ILE A 66 17.04 -14.82 10.52
CA ILE A 66 15.78 -14.05 10.42
C ILE A 66 15.15 -14.24 9.05
N ARG A 67 15.93 -14.21 7.96
CA ARG A 67 15.41 -14.47 6.61
C ARG A 67 14.87 -15.88 6.46
N ASP A 68 15.53 -16.89 7.04
CA ASP A 68 15.07 -18.27 7.04
C ASP A 68 13.68 -18.42 7.67
N PHE A 69 13.43 -17.73 8.78
CA PHE A 69 12.09 -17.69 9.39
C PHE A 69 11.03 -17.21 8.39
N TYR A 70 11.27 -16.07 7.70
CA TYR A 70 10.30 -15.57 6.71
C TYR A 70 10.18 -16.46 5.47
N ARG A 71 11.26 -17.15 5.06
CA ARG A 71 11.24 -18.11 3.94
C ARG A 71 10.29 -19.27 4.17
N GLN A 72 10.12 -19.72 5.42
CA GLN A 72 9.18 -20.80 5.75
C GLN A 72 7.73 -20.47 5.37
N PHE A 73 7.35 -19.19 5.42
CA PHE A 73 6.05 -18.72 4.95
C PHE A 73 6.10 -18.46 3.45
N ARG A 74 7.07 -17.69 2.97
CA ARG A 74 7.13 -17.26 1.55
C ARG A 74 7.18 -18.43 0.57
N ASN A 75 7.89 -19.51 0.91
CA ASN A 75 8.06 -20.66 0.01
C ASN A 75 6.76 -21.46 -0.20
N ARG A 76 5.73 -21.22 0.62
CA ARG A 76 4.39 -21.80 0.48
C ARG A 76 3.45 -20.95 -0.38
N GLY A 77 3.94 -19.86 -0.96
CA GLY A 77 3.14 -18.97 -1.81
C GLY A 77 2.00 -18.30 -1.05
N GLN A 78 0.81 -18.25 -1.67
CA GLN A 78 -0.37 -17.55 -1.14
C GLN A 78 -0.80 -18.09 0.23
N GLU A 79 -0.85 -19.41 0.41
CA GLU A 79 -1.22 -20.04 1.68
C GLU A 79 -0.25 -19.63 2.81
N GLY A 80 1.04 -19.54 2.50
CA GLY A 80 2.06 -19.08 3.44
C GLY A 80 1.91 -17.62 3.81
N ALA A 81 1.59 -16.76 2.83
CA ALA A 81 1.30 -15.34 3.08
C ALA A 81 0.09 -15.18 4.01
N GLU A 82 -0.99 -15.91 3.75
CA GLU A 82 -2.20 -15.89 4.60
C GLU A 82 -1.93 -16.38 6.03
N ALA A 83 -1.18 -17.47 6.16
CA ALA A 83 -0.78 -17.99 7.47
C ALA A 83 0.08 -16.99 8.24
N PHE A 84 1.00 -16.30 7.57
CA PHE A 84 1.82 -15.27 8.18
C PHE A 84 1.00 -14.05 8.60
N SER A 85 0.10 -13.56 7.74
CA SER A 85 -0.82 -12.46 8.08
C SER A 85 -1.67 -12.79 9.30
N LYS A 86 -2.22 -14.00 9.39
CA LYS A 86 -2.98 -14.45 10.57
C LYS A 86 -2.12 -14.43 11.84
N THR A 87 -0.86 -14.85 11.72
CA THR A 87 0.09 -14.85 12.85
C THR A 87 0.37 -13.42 13.33
N VAL A 88 0.67 -12.51 12.40
CA VAL A 88 0.93 -11.10 12.73
C VAL A 88 -0.30 -10.43 13.34
N PHE A 89 -1.49 -10.68 12.80
CA PHE A 89 -2.73 -10.12 13.33
C PHE A 89 -3.01 -10.61 14.75
N ALA A 90 -2.84 -11.92 15.00
CA ALA A 90 -3.01 -12.47 16.33
C ALA A 90 -2.00 -11.90 17.34
N GLN A 91 -0.73 -11.79 16.95
CA GLN A 91 0.32 -11.20 17.80
C GLN A 91 0.07 -9.72 18.10
N ALA A 92 -0.45 -8.97 17.13
CA ALA A 92 -0.75 -7.56 17.27
C ALA A 92 -2.13 -7.26 17.89
N GLY A 93 -2.99 -8.26 18.09
CA GLY A 93 -4.37 -8.07 18.55
C GLY A 93 -5.26 -7.34 17.53
N ILE A 94 -5.03 -7.57 16.23
CA ILE A 94 -5.75 -6.92 15.13
C ILE A 94 -6.83 -7.86 14.57
N ASP A 95 -8.07 -7.39 14.55
CA ASP A 95 -9.19 -8.13 13.93
C ASP A 95 -9.21 -7.99 12.40
N TYR A 96 -8.96 -6.78 11.89
CA TYR A 96 -8.89 -6.48 10.47
C TYR A 96 -8.02 -5.25 10.20
N ALA A 97 -7.50 -5.15 8.97
CA ALA A 97 -6.81 -3.97 8.45
C ALA A 97 -7.64 -3.32 7.34
N VAL A 98 -7.70 -1.99 7.34
CA VAL A 98 -8.24 -1.23 6.21
C VAL A 98 -7.07 -0.88 5.28
N MET A 99 -7.17 -1.34 4.03
CA MET A 99 -6.18 -1.14 2.98
C MET A 99 -6.35 0.23 2.32
N THR A 100 -5.30 0.67 1.62
CA THR A 100 -5.35 1.81 0.70
C THR A 100 -5.48 1.27 -0.71
N ASN A 101 -6.61 1.53 -1.38
CA ASN A 101 -6.89 0.99 -2.70
C ASN A 101 -7.08 2.06 -3.77
N ILE A 102 -6.32 1.99 -4.86
CA ILE A 102 -6.19 3.04 -5.86
C ILE A 102 -6.82 2.58 -7.19
N PRO A 103 -8.06 3.01 -7.52
CA PRO A 103 -8.72 2.63 -8.77
C PRO A 103 -8.06 3.25 -10.01
N PHE A 104 -7.12 4.17 -9.83
CA PHE A 104 -6.37 4.84 -10.89
C PHE A 104 -5.03 4.14 -11.22
N GLU A 105 -4.65 3.09 -10.48
CA GLU A 105 -3.35 2.42 -10.64
C GLU A 105 -3.49 1.07 -11.37
N PRO A 106 -2.94 0.91 -12.59
CA PRO A 106 -3.07 -0.31 -13.39
C PRO A 106 -2.63 -1.58 -12.67
N ASN A 107 -1.54 -1.49 -11.89
CA ASN A 107 -1.03 -2.63 -11.15
C ASN A 107 -1.98 -3.09 -10.04
N GLU A 108 -2.85 -2.23 -9.56
CA GLU A 108 -3.79 -2.57 -8.50
C GLU A 108 -5.13 -3.07 -9.06
N ILE A 109 -5.69 -2.41 -10.06
CA ILE A 109 -7.02 -2.71 -10.60
C ILE A 109 -7.15 -4.14 -11.14
N GLN A 110 -6.05 -4.72 -11.66
CA GLN A 110 -5.98 -6.13 -12.08
C GLN A 110 -6.24 -7.15 -10.96
N HIS A 111 -6.08 -6.72 -9.69
CA HIS A 111 -6.37 -7.57 -8.55
C HIS A 111 -7.84 -7.52 -8.13
N TRP A 112 -8.59 -6.51 -8.57
CA TRP A 112 -10.01 -6.29 -8.28
C TRP A 112 -10.96 -6.84 -9.34
N ARG A 113 -10.56 -6.82 -10.61
CA ARG A 113 -11.36 -7.29 -11.74
C ARG A 113 -10.65 -8.42 -12.52
N PRO A 114 -11.37 -9.47 -12.96
CA PRO A 114 -12.73 -9.80 -12.57
C PRO A 114 -12.81 -10.09 -11.06
N LYS A 115 -13.99 -9.86 -10.47
CA LYS A 115 -14.18 -9.90 -9.01
C LYS A 115 -13.76 -11.24 -8.41
N LYS A 116 -13.03 -11.16 -7.30
CA LYS A 116 -12.58 -12.32 -6.51
C LYS A 116 -13.18 -12.29 -5.12
N GLU A 117 -13.12 -13.43 -4.44
CA GLU A 117 -13.37 -13.50 -3.00
C GLU A 117 -12.13 -12.99 -2.26
N TYR A 118 -12.32 -12.04 -1.34
CA TYR A 118 -11.26 -11.49 -0.51
C TYR A 118 -11.48 -11.85 0.96
N SER A 119 -10.38 -12.01 1.70
CA SER A 119 -10.46 -12.25 3.14
C SER A 119 -11.09 -11.06 3.87
N LYS A 120 -12.01 -11.36 4.80
CA LYS A 120 -12.66 -10.35 5.66
C LYS A 120 -11.69 -9.62 6.60
N SER A 121 -10.48 -10.16 6.78
CA SER A 121 -9.41 -9.53 7.56
C SER A 121 -8.80 -8.31 6.84
N PHE A 122 -9.05 -8.15 5.53
CA PHE A 122 -8.60 -7.01 4.75
C PHE A 122 -9.80 -6.29 4.16
N ARG A 123 -10.10 -5.11 4.69
CA ARG A 123 -11.16 -4.23 4.21
C ARG A 123 -10.57 -3.16 3.32
N SER A 124 -11.37 -2.59 2.43
CA SER A 124 -10.88 -1.61 1.45
C SER A 124 -11.17 -0.18 1.86
N ALA A 125 -10.34 0.75 1.40
CA ALA A 125 -10.65 2.17 1.34
C ALA A 125 -10.25 2.69 -0.04
N CYS A 126 -11.11 3.47 -0.67
CA CYS A 126 -10.90 3.94 -2.04
C CYS A 126 -10.15 5.27 -2.03
N ARG A 127 -8.90 5.24 -2.52
CA ARG A 127 -7.98 6.37 -2.59
C ARG A 127 -8.18 7.16 -3.87
N VAL A 128 -8.52 8.44 -3.71
CA VAL A 128 -8.92 9.35 -4.78
C VAL A 128 -7.98 10.55 -4.93
N ASP A 129 -6.72 10.43 -4.49
CA ASP A 129 -5.69 11.48 -4.60
C ASP A 129 -5.65 12.17 -5.97
N PRO A 130 -5.69 11.47 -7.13
CA PRO A 130 -5.63 12.14 -8.44
C PRO A 130 -6.74 13.18 -8.64
N LEU A 131 -7.92 12.98 -8.06
CA LEU A 131 -9.02 13.92 -8.15
C LEU A 131 -8.78 15.18 -7.31
N LEU A 132 -8.36 15.04 -6.05
CA LEU A 132 -8.11 16.20 -5.17
C LEU A 132 -6.84 16.95 -5.53
N ALA A 133 -5.84 16.25 -6.09
CA ALA A 133 -4.61 16.85 -6.60
C ALA A 133 -4.84 17.62 -7.92
N GLY A 134 -6.02 17.55 -8.52
CA GLY A 134 -6.29 18.15 -9.83
C GLY A 134 -5.49 17.50 -10.96
N ASN A 135 -5.07 16.24 -10.81
CA ASN A 135 -4.30 15.52 -11.80
C ASN A 135 -5.22 15.01 -12.93
N LYS A 136 -5.59 15.94 -13.81
CA LYS A 136 -6.50 15.69 -14.94
C LYS A 136 -6.01 14.57 -15.84
N GLU A 137 -4.71 14.53 -16.14
CA GLU A 137 -4.13 13.52 -17.03
C GLU A 137 -4.29 12.10 -16.48
N ALA A 138 -4.00 11.89 -15.19
CA ALA A 138 -4.16 10.58 -14.55
C ALA A 138 -5.64 10.15 -14.53
N VAL A 139 -6.54 11.07 -14.20
CA VAL A 139 -7.99 10.80 -14.16
C VAL A 139 -8.51 10.43 -15.55
N GLU A 140 -8.25 11.26 -16.56
CA GLU A 140 -8.71 10.98 -17.92
C GLU A 140 -8.12 9.70 -18.51
N THR A 141 -6.87 9.38 -18.17
CA THR A 141 -6.22 8.14 -18.59
C THR A 141 -6.91 6.92 -18.00
N ALA A 142 -7.20 6.93 -16.69
CA ALA A 142 -7.94 5.85 -16.04
C ALA A 142 -9.36 5.71 -16.61
N LEU A 143 -10.06 6.83 -16.84
CA LEU A 143 -11.42 6.79 -17.41
C LEU A 143 -11.42 6.16 -18.81
N ARG A 144 -10.54 6.62 -19.71
CA ARG A 144 -10.43 6.05 -21.06
C ARG A 144 -10.07 4.57 -21.04
N ALA A 145 -9.10 4.20 -20.20
CA ALA A 145 -8.66 2.81 -20.07
C ALA A 145 -9.82 1.89 -19.65
N SER A 146 -10.66 2.34 -18.71
CA SER A 146 -11.81 1.56 -18.24
C SER A 146 -13.12 1.84 -19.02
N GLY A 147 -13.05 2.49 -20.18
CA GLY A 147 -14.21 2.68 -21.08
C GLY A 147 -15.22 3.77 -20.67
N TYR A 148 -14.84 4.71 -19.80
CA TYR A 148 -15.68 5.84 -19.39
C TYR A 148 -15.37 7.09 -20.21
N GLU A 149 -16.39 7.92 -20.42
CA GLU A 149 -16.20 9.25 -20.99
C GLU A 149 -15.37 10.15 -20.05
N THR A 150 -14.50 10.98 -20.62
CA THR A 150 -13.70 11.96 -19.88
C THR A 150 -14.52 13.20 -19.51
N THR A 151 -15.62 12.99 -18.80
CA THR A 151 -16.56 14.02 -18.32
C THR A 151 -16.72 13.91 -16.80
N LEU A 152 -17.29 14.93 -16.15
CA LEU A 152 -17.62 14.85 -14.71
C LEU A 152 -18.61 13.71 -14.42
N GLN A 153 -19.53 13.44 -15.34
CA GLN A 153 -20.49 12.34 -15.21
C GLN A 153 -19.79 10.99 -15.33
N GLY A 154 -18.88 10.82 -16.31
CA GLY A 154 -18.06 9.62 -16.45
C GLY A 154 -17.18 9.37 -15.22
N ALA A 155 -16.56 10.42 -14.67
CA ALA A 155 -15.77 10.33 -13.43
C ALA A 155 -16.61 9.91 -12.22
N ARG A 156 -17.83 10.43 -12.07
CA ARG A 156 -18.75 10.00 -11.00
C ARG A 156 -19.14 8.54 -11.16
N GLN A 157 -19.50 8.12 -12.37
CA GLN A 157 -19.88 6.74 -12.64
C GLN A 157 -18.71 5.77 -12.37
N PHE A 158 -17.50 6.12 -12.82
CA PHE A 158 -16.28 5.38 -12.53
C PHE A 158 -16.08 5.14 -11.03
N LEU A 159 -16.23 6.19 -10.20
CA LEU A 159 -16.12 6.06 -8.75
C LEU A 159 -17.24 5.21 -8.15
N HIS A 160 -18.48 5.35 -8.63
CA HIS A 160 -19.59 4.50 -8.18
C HIS A 160 -19.32 3.02 -8.45
N ASP A 161 -18.84 2.70 -9.65
CA ASP A 161 -18.54 1.32 -10.04
C ASP A 161 -17.36 0.74 -9.24
N TRP A 162 -16.36 1.57 -8.92
CA TRP A 162 -15.28 1.18 -8.02
C TRP A 162 -15.73 1.01 -6.56
N CYS A 163 -16.65 1.85 -6.08
CA CYS A 163 -17.27 1.66 -4.77
C CYS A 163 -18.10 0.37 -4.71
N ASP A 164 -18.82 0.04 -5.77
CA ASP A 164 -19.60 -1.20 -5.85
C ASP A 164 -18.69 -2.45 -5.98
N THR A 165 -17.52 -2.30 -6.61
CA THR A 165 -16.47 -3.34 -6.69
C THR A 165 -15.80 -3.59 -5.34
N MET A 166 -15.22 -2.53 -4.76
CA MET A 166 -14.36 -2.62 -3.58
C MET A 166 -15.15 -2.71 -2.28
N LYS A 167 -16.37 -2.17 -2.24
CA LYS A 167 -17.16 -1.91 -1.03
C LYS A 167 -16.33 -1.21 0.07
N PRO A 168 -15.77 -0.03 -0.23
CA PRO A 168 -14.83 0.64 0.66
C PRO A 168 -15.52 1.12 1.94
N GLU A 169 -14.80 1.02 3.06
CA GLU A 169 -15.22 1.56 4.36
C GLU A 169 -15.30 3.10 4.31
N TYR A 170 -14.41 3.72 3.54
CA TYR A 170 -14.38 5.17 3.30
C TYR A 170 -13.65 5.52 2.00
N LEU A 171 -13.85 6.75 1.53
CA LEU A 171 -12.99 7.39 0.54
C LEU A 171 -11.84 8.10 1.26
N MET A 172 -10.65 8.08 0.67
CA MET A 172 -9.48 8.77 1.23
C MET A 172 -8.74 9.58 0.17
N ALA A 173 -8.14 10.68 0.61
CA ALA A 173 -7.23 11.46 -0.20
C ALA A 173 -6.14 12.07 0.68
N SER A 174 -4.92 12.12 0.18
CA SER A 174 -3.84 12.90 0.78
C SER A 174 -3.82 14.30 0.17
N THR A 175 -3.73 15.32 1.02
CA THR A 175 -3.64 16.71 0.59
C THR A 175 -2.36 17.35 1.14
N PRO A 176 -1.78 18.33 0.44
CA PRO A 176 -0.65 19.07 0.98
C PRO A 176 -1.09 19.92 2.20
N HIS A 177 -0.11 20.40 2.96
CA HIS A 177 -0.33 21.19 4.18
C HIS A 177 -1.07 22.52 3.95
N ASP A 178 -1.06 23.03 2.72
CA ASP A 178 -1.65 24.29 2.25
C ASP A 178 -2.95 24.06 1.46
N PHE A 179 -3.53 22.86 1.52
CA PHE A 179 -4.77 22.55 0.84
C PHE A 179 -5.94 23.42 1.33
N VAL A 180 -6.69 23.97 0.37
CA VAL A 180 -7.91 24.72 0.61
C VAL A 180 -9.01 24.13 -0.26
N LEU A 181 -10.13 23.75 0.36
CA LEU A 181 -11.36 23.44 -0.37
C LEU A 181 -12.12 24.76 -0.60
N PRO A 182 -12.30 25.23 -1.85
CA PRO A 182 -13.02 26.47 -2.11
C PRO A 182 -14.49 26.35 -1.66
N GLU A 183 -15.03 27.42 -1.06
CA GLU A 183 -16.44 27.47 -0.62
C GLU A 183 -17.44 27.60 -1.80
N ASP A 184 -16.98 27.89 -3.02
CA ASP A 184 -17.89 28.19 -4.12
C ASP A 184 -18.53 26.95 -4.76
N ARG A 185 -19.85 27.01 -4.86
CA ARG A 185 -20.80 25.91 -4.99
C ARG A 185 -20.71 25.23 -6.37
N GLY A 186 -20.04 24.10 -6.43
CA GLY A 186 -20.47 23.06 -7.35
C GLY A 186 -21.87 22.60 -6.91
N THR A 187 -22.91 22.88 -7.71
CA THR A 187 -24.24 22.31 -7.50
C THR A 187 -24.10 20.80 -7.38
N THR A 188 -24.50 20.25 -6.24
CA THR A 188 -24.76 18.82 -6.09
C THR A 188 -25.96 18.50 -6.98
N GLY A 189 -25.74 18.39 -8.29
CA GLY A 189 -26.73 17.86 -9.19
C GLY A 189 -27.09 16.48 -8.70
N ASN A 190 -28.36 16.26 -8.37
CA ASN A 190 -28.89 14.93 -8.07
C ASN A 190 -28.60 14.04 -9.29
N VAL A 191 -27.57 13.20 -9.18
CA VAL A 191 -27.28 12.17 -10.16
C VAL A 191 -27.97 10.91 -9.66
N GLU A 192 -28.98 10.46 -10.39
CA GLU A 192 -29.50 9.11 -10.21
C GLU A 192 -28.39 8.10 -10.58
N LYS A 193 -28.14 7.10 -9.73
CA LYS A 193 -27.26 5.98 -10.08
C LYS A 193 -27.78 5.34 -11.38
N THR A 194 -27.04 5.44 -12.47
CA THR A 194 -27.43 4.89 -13.79
C THR A 194 -27.15 3.39 -13.93
N GLY A 195 -27.15 2.64 -12.82
CA GLY A 195 -26.73 1.23 -12.80
C GLY A 195 -25.20 1.08 -12.84
N VAL A 196 -24.74 -0.17 -12.81
CA VAL A 196 -23.31 -0.53 -12.90
C VAL A 196 -22.95 -0.72 -14.37
N ASN A 197 -21.84 -0.14 -14.84
CA ASN A 197 -21.33 -0.46 -16.18
C ASN A 197 -20.71 -1.87 -16.19
N GLU A 198 -21.52 -2.89 -16.47
CA GLU A 198 -21.09 -4.29 -16.42
C GLU A 198 -19.96 -4.62 -17.39
N GLU A 199 -19.85 -3.94 -18.53
CA GLU A 199 -18.75 -4.16 -19.49
C GLU A 199 -17.43 -3.64 -18.95
N ALA A 200 -17.42 -2.42 -18.38
CA ALA A 200 -16.24 -1.86 -17.72
C ALA A 200 -15.78 -2.68 -16.50
N MET A 201 -16.67 -3.50 -15.92
CA MET A 201 -16.39 -4.32 -14.74
C MET A 201 -15.77 -5.69 -15.06
N LYS A 202 -15.75 -6.10 -16.33
CA LYS A 202 -15.27 -7.43 -16.76
C LYS A 202 -13.75 -7.51 -16.84
N GLU A 203 -13.10 -6.43 -17.26
CA GLU A 203 -11.64 -6.35 -17.46
C GLU A 203 -11.08 -5.08 -16.76
N PRO A 204 -9.77 -5.04 -16.45
CA PRO A 204 -9.12 -3.90 -15.79
C PRO A 204 -9.19 -2.60 -16.61
#